data_AF-A0A7Y5GFJ4-F1
#
_entry.id   AF-A0A7Y5GFJ4-F1
#
_cell.length_a   1.000
_cell.length_b   1.000
_cell.length_c   1.000
_cell.angle_alpha   90.00
_cell.angle_beta   90.00
_cell.angle_gamma   90.00
#
_symmetry.space_group_name_H-M   'P 1'
#
loop_
_entity.id
_entity.type
_entity.pdbx_description
1 polymer ?
#
loop_
_entity_poly.entity_id
_entity_poly.type
_entity_poly.pdbx_seq_one_letter_code
_entity_poly.pdbx_strand_id
1 'polypeptide(L)' 'MERESLDAEHITIPRWTIKRDPRALGCPICGSAIVKITAEWRQVSFCTCRLIEYRVLPRAPKALPAPSPAADSRKDP' A
#
# COMPACT_ATOMS: atom_id res chain seq x y z
N MET A 1 29.79 -25.18 9.22
CA MET A 1 28.42 -24.60 9.27
C MET A 1 28.25 -23.88 7.93
N GLU A 2 27.59 -24.52 6.98
CA GLU A 2 27.37 -23.95 5.65
C GLU A 2 26.46 -22.73 5.80
N ARG A 3 26.91 -21.57 5.29
CA ARG A 3 26.06 -20.38 5.19
C ARG A 3 25.19 -20.59 3.97
N GLU A 4 23.91 -20.92 4.17
CA GLU A 4 22.90 -20.78 3.13
C GLU A 4 22.92 -19.31 2.67
N SER A 5 23.52 -19.08 1.50
CA SER A 5 23.50 -17.79 0.85
C SER A 5 22.04 -17.49 0.52
N LEU A 6 21.45 -16.50 1.20
CA LEU A 6 20.14 -15.97 0.84
C LEU A 6 20.21 -15.54 -0.63
N ASP A 7 19.55 -16.31 -1.49
CA ASP A 7 19.46 -16.00 -2.90
C ASP A 7 18.67 -14.69 -3.05
N ALA A 8 19.36 -13.65 -3.52
CA ALA A 8 18.82 -12.32 -3.67
C ALA A 8 17.64 -12.27 -4.65
N GLU A 9 17.53 -13.25 -5.55
CA GLU A 9 16.44 -13.39 -6.52
C GLU A 9 15.10 -13.72 -5.86
N HIS A 10 15.12 -14.27 -4.64
CA HIS A 10 13.95 -14.61 -3.85
C HIS A 10 13.58 -13.54 -2.79
N ILE A 11 14.35 -12.44 -2.70
CA ILE A 11 14.05 -11.35 -1.77
C ILE A 11 12.95 -10.47 -2.36
N THR A 12 11.71 -10.68 -1.92
CA THR A 12 10.61 -9.78 -2.22
C THR A 12 10.64 -8.59 -1.26
N ILE A 13 10.92 -7.39 -1.77
CA ILE A 13 10.75 -6.16 -0.99
C ILE A 13 9.26 -5.83 -0.97
N PRO A 14 8.58 -5.85 0.20
CA PRO A 14 7.18 -5.48 0.26
C PRO A 14 6.98 -4.06 -0.28
N ARG A 15 5.87 -3.79 -0.97
CA ARG A 15 5.49 -2.43 -1.38
C ARG A 15 4.75 -1.74 -0.25
N TRP A 16 5.51 -1.18 0.69
CA TRP A 16 4.99 -0.34 1.76
C TRP A 16 5.41 1.11 1.54
N THR A 17 4.51 2.04 1.80
CA THR A 17 4.81 3.47 1.81
C THR A 17 4.72 3.96 3.24
N ILE A 18 5.81 4.55 3.75
CA ILE A 18 5.85 5.19 5.07
C ILE A 18 5.62 6.68 4.86
N LYS A 19 4.62 7.24 5.54
CA LYS A 19 4.42 8.68 5.61
C LYS A 19 4.24 9.08 7.07
N ARG A 20 4.93 10.13 7.49
CA ARG A 20 4.49 10.88 8.68
C ARG A 20 3.16 11.52 8.33
N ASP A 21 2.17 11.41 9.21
CA ASP A 21 0.90 12.09 8.98
C ASP A 21 1.10 13.57 9.32
N PRO A 22 1.14 14.49 8.33
CA PRO A 22 1.44 15.90 8.60
C PRO A 22 0.29 16.60 9.33
N ARG A 23 -0.90 15.98 9.40
CA ARG A 23 -2.07 16.53 10.10
C ARG A 23 -2.20 16.00 11.52
N ALA A 24 -1.46 14.96 11.87
CA ALA A 24 -1.52 14.39 13.21
C ALA A 24 -0.72 15.26 14.19
N LEU A 25 -1.41 15.81 15.19
CA LEU A 25 -0.85 16.65 16.26
C LEU A 25 0.13 15.91 17.21
N GLY A 26 0.52 14.67 16.88
CA GLY A 26 1.27 13.77 17.76
C GLY A 26 0.36 12.85 18.57
N CYS A 27 0.95 11.83 19.18
CA CYS A 27 0.22 10.93 20.07
C CYS A 27 -0.22 11.68 21.34
N PRO A 28 -1.49 11.61 21.75
CA PRO A 28 -1.98 12.35 22.91
C PRO A 28 -1.39 11.87 24.24
N ILE A 29 -0.67 10.73 24.25
CA ILE A 29 -0.14 10.14 25.49
C ILE A 29 1.36 10.35 25.62
N CYS A 30 2.13 10.08 24.57
CA CYS A 30 3.60 10.23 24.60
C CYS A 30 4.12 11.44 23.82
N GLY A 31 3.26 12.23 23.19
CA GLY A 31 3.65 13.39 22.36
C GLY A 31 4.43 13.07 21.09
N SER A 32 4.80 11.80 20.85
CA SER A 32 5.61 11.41 19.71
C SER A 32 4.85 11.52 18.39
N ALA A 33 5.59 11.74 17.31
CA ALA A 33 5.03 11.76 15.95
C ALA A 33 4.32 10.44 15.62
N ILE A 34 3.22 10.56 14.88
CA ILE A 34 2.45 9.41 14.40
C ILE A 34 2.93 9.07 12.99
N VAL A 35 3.32 7.81 12.82
CA VAL A 35 3.76 7.25 11.54
C VAL A 35 2.64 6.39 10.97
N LYS A 36 2.36 6.58 9.68
CA LYS A 36 1.37 5.80 8.92
C LYS A 36 2.10 4.96 7.87
N ILE A 37 1.88 3.66 7.93
CA ILE A 37 2.35 2.70 6.94
C ILE A 37 1.16 2.21 6.15
N THR A 38 1.24 2.33 4.83
CA THR A 38 0.28 1.71 3.91
C THR A 38 0.98 0.60 3.14
N ALA A 39 0.46 -0.61 3.23
CA ALA A 39 0.80 -1.76 2.41
C ALA A 39 -0.46 -2.19 1.64
N GLU A 40 -0.30 -2.89 0.52
CA GLU A 40 -1.35 -3.29 -0.45
C GLU A 40 -2.81 -3.22 0.06
N TRP A 41 -3.14 -4.02 1.08
CA TRP A 41 -4.50 -4.16 1.63
C TRP A 41 -4.62 -3.71 3.07
N ARG A 42 -3.59 -3.06 3.62
CA ARG A 42 -3.49 -2.76 5.06
C ARG A 42 -2.90 -1.37 5.29
N GLN A 43 -3.50 -0.63 6.19
CA GLN A 43 -2.96 0.62 6.68
C GLN A 43 -2.84 0.58 8.19
N VAL A 44 -1.69 1.02 8.69
CA VAL A 44 -1.36 0.99 10.11
C VAL A 44 -0.84 2.35 10.53
N SER A 45 -1.39 2.92 11.60
CA SER A 45 -0.87 4.13 12.23
C SER A 45 -0.38 3.79 13.64
N PHE A 46 0.83 4.23 13.99
CA PHE A 46 1.41 3.97 15.31
C PHE A 46 2.32 5.11 15.74
N CYS A 47 2.61 5.15 17.03
CA CYS A 47 3.68 5.97 17.60
C CYS A 47 4.63 5.08 18.40
N THR A 48 5.58 5.69 19.10
CA THR A 48 6.56 4.99 19.95
C THR A 48 5.93 4.18 21.09
N CYS A 49 4.72 4.53 21.56
CA CYS A 49 4.12 3.90 22.74
C CYS A 49 2.94 2.97 22.46
N ARG A 50 2.36 3.00 21.25
CA ARG A 50 1.18 2.18 20.92
C ARG A 50 0.90 2.07 19.43
N LEU A 51 0.12 1.06 19.10
CA LEU A 51 -0.71 1.03 17.90
C LEU A 51 -1.88 2.00 18.06
N ILE A 52 -2.08 2.88 17.09
CA ILE A 52 -3.16 3.88 17.12
C ILE A 52 -4.33 3.40 16.26
N GLU A 53 -4.04 2.87 15.08
CA GLU A 53 -5.08 2.46 14.15
C GLU A 53 -4.60 1.34 13.24
N TYR A 54 -5.50 0.41 12.94
CA TYR A 54 -5.30 -0.64 11.97
C TYR A 54 -6.54 -0.72 11.05
N ARG A 55 -6.33 -0.56 9.75
CA ARG A 55 -7.39 -0.63 8.73
C ARG A 55 -7.03 -1.66 7.67
N VAL A 56 -8.03 -2.43 7.25
CA VAL A 56 -7.95 -3.21 6.01
C VAL A 56 -8.49 -2.34 4.89
N LEU A 57 -7.69 -2.12 3.86
CA LEU A 57 -8.08 -1.33 2.69
C LEU A 57 -8.90 -2.21 1.74
N PRO A 58 -9.99 -1.69 1.13
CA PRO A 58 -10.71 -2.42 0.11
C PRO A 58 -9.76 -2.74 -1.04
N ARG A 59 -9.88 -3.94 -1.62
CA ARG A 59 -9.13 -4.23 -2.84
C ARG A 59 -9.58 -3.23 -3.90
N ALA A 60 -8.66 -2.46 -4.47
CA ALA A 60 -8.98 -1.64 -5.62
C ALA A 60 -9.71 -2.55 -6.63
N PRO A 61 -10.92 -2.20 -7.10
CA PRO A 61 -11.54 -2.95 -8.18
C PRO A 61 -10.49 -3.01 -9.29
N LYS A 62 -10.19 -4.21 -9.80
CA LYS A 62 -9.41 -4.33 -11.03
C LYS A 62 -10.05 -3.35 -12.00
N ALA A 63 -9.29 -2.35 -12.46
CA ALA A 63 -9.80 -1.38 -13.41
C ALA A 63 -10.52 -2.17 -14.51
N LEU A 64 -11.80 -1.88 -14.73
CA LEU A 64 -12.56 -2.54 -15.78
C LEU A 64 -11.74 -2.40 -17.07
N PRO A 65 -11.58 -3.48 -17.86
CA PRO A 65 -10.83 -3.39 -19.10
C PRO A 65 -11.40 -2.24 -19.93
N ALA A 66 -10.51 -1.45 -20.53
CA ALA A 66 -10.92 -0.34 -21.39
C ALA A 66 -11.91 -0.86 -22.44
N PRO A 67 -13.00 -0.11 -22.75
CA PRO A 67 -13.93 -0.54 -23.78
C PRO A 67 -13.15 -0.77 -25.08
N SER A 68 -13.31 -1.97 -25.65
CA SER A 68 -12.71 -2.33 -26.93
C SER A 68 -13.17 -1.32 -27.98
N PRO A 69 -12.28 -0.80 -28.85
CA PRO A 69 -12.72 0.05 -29.95
C PRO A 69 -13.63 -0.80 -30.83
N ALA A 70 -14.91 -0.44 -30.89
CA ALA A 70 -15.84 -1.05 -31.83
C ALA A 70 -15.27 -0.82 -33.23
N ALA A 71 -15.09 -1.91 -33.99
CA ALA A 71 -14.75 -1.83 -35.39
C ALA A 71 -15.92 -1.13 -36.11
N ASP A 72 -15.71 0.13 -36.50
CA ASP A 72 -16.57 0.88 -37.40
C ASP A 72 -16.50 0.19 -38.79
N SER A 73 -17.23 -0.92 -38.95
CA SER A 73 -17.56 -1.44 -40.28
C SER A 73 -18.73 -0.65 -40.83
N ARG A 74 -18.49 0.62 -41.16
CA ARG A 74 -19.36 1.32 -42.12
C ARG A 74 -19.09 0.73 -43.50
N LYS A 75 -19.99 -0.16 -43.88
CA LYS A 75 -20.14 -0.69 -45.23
C LYS A 75 -20.76 0.42 -46.10
N ASP A 76 -19.98 0.99 -47.00
CA ASP A 76 -20.49 1.75 -48.16
C ASP A 76 -21.41 0.85 -49.00
N PRO A 77 -22.49 1.44 -49.52
CA PRO A 77 -22.65 1.46 -50.98
C PRO A 77 -22.98 2.85 -51.55
#